data_AF-A0A366H3Q1-F1
#
_entry.id   AF-A0A366H3Q1-F1
#
_cell.length_a   1.000
_cell.length_b   1.000
_cell.length_c   1.000
_cell.angle_alpha   90.00
_cell.angle_beta   90.00
_cell.angle_gamma   90.00
#
_symmetry.space_group_name_H-M   'P 1'
#
loop_
_entity.id
_entity.type
_entity.pdbx_description
1 polymer ?
#
loop_
_entity_poly.entity_id
_entity_poly.type
_entity_poly.pdbx_seq_one_letter_code
_entity_poly.pdbx_strand_id
1 'polypeptide(L)'
;MRTLLIVSKVTALLVTLAFAWWIADWHLDRQDGREVLSDLTTPKDPVGRQLKERLDAGARAWIRSSLLERDMELIGCYPPRMLWDRATFTCANVRERRNQAAARLAKFVFIVSPEDWSVIFKYDPREFVQKRKMEIANMSAELQPRYTADLRKLCEEWKLDFDS
;
A
#
# COMPACT_ATOMS: atom_id res chain seq x y z
N MET A 1 4.20 -5.62 -54.94
CA MET A 1 3.26 -6.41 -54.11
C MET A 1 3.90 -7.22 -52.96
N ARG A 2 5.20 -7.55 -52.98
CA ARG A 2 5.85 -8.29 -51.87
C ARG A 2 6.09 -7.48 -50.59
N THR A 3 6.31 -6.17 -50.67
CA THR A 3 6.59 -5.29 -49.54
C THR A 3 5.38 -5.09 -48.61
N LEU A 4 4.16 -5.01 -49.17
CA LEU A 4 2.91 -4.88 -48.39
C LEU A 4 2.60 -6.12 -47.53
N LEU A 5 2.94 -7.31 -48.02
CA LEU A 5 2.77 -8.56 -47.28
C LEU A 5 3.74 -8.72 -46.11
N ILE A 6 4.93 -8.14 -46.20
CA ILE A 6 5.94 -8.17 -45.13
C ILE A 6 5.52 -7.22 -44.01
N VAL A 7 5.10 -6.00 -44.34
CA VAL A 7 4.64 -5.01 -43.35
C VAL A 7 3.45 -5.55 -42.56
N SER A 8 2.47 -6.17 -43.24
CA SER A 8 1.29 -6.77 -42.60
C SER A 8 1.63 -7.90 -41.62
N LYS A 9 2.64 -8.74 -41.93
CA LYS A 9 3.07 -9.81 -41.02
C LYS A 9 3.83 -9.28 -39.82
N VAL A 10 4.63 -8.23 -39.99
CA VAL A 10 5.39 -7.61 -38.90
C VAL A 10 4.45 -6.90 -37.92
N THR A 11 3.44 -6.17 -38.41
CA THR A 11 2.44 -5.55 -37.53
C THR A 11 1.59 -6.59 -36.80
N ALA A 12 1.19 -7.67 -37.47
CA ALA A 12 0.46 -8.75 -36.80
C ALA A 12 1.29 -9.41 -35.68
N LEU A 13 2.60 -9.60 -35.89
CA LEU A 13 3.51 -10.16 -34.89
C LEU A 13 3.71 -9.22 -33.69
N LEU A 14 3.83 -7.91 -33.93
CA LEU A 14 4.01 -6.93 -32.87
C LEU A 14 2.76 -6.80 -31.99
N VAL A 15 1.57 -6.85 -32.61
CA VAL A 15 0.29 -6.80 -31.87
C VAL A 15 0.10 -8.05 -31.01
N THR A 16 0.42 -9.24 -31.52
CA THR A 16 0.31 -10.48 -30.73
C THR A 16 1.32 -10.54 -29.60
N LEU A 17 2.54 -10.05 -29.79
CA LEU A 17 3.54 -9.97 -28.72
C LEU A 17 3.14 -8.97 -27.64
N ALA A 18 2.61 -7.80 -28.01
CA ALA A 18 2.11 -6.82 -27.05
C ALA A 18 0.91 -7.37 -26.25
N PHE A 19 0.00 -8.09 -26.91
CA PHE A 19 -1.16 -8.70 -26.26
C PHE A 19 -0.77 -9.86 -25.34
N ALA A 20 0.20 -10.69 -25.74
CA ALA A 20 0.74 -11.75 -24.90
C ALA A 20 1.44 -11.18 -23.65
N TRP A 21 2.17 -10.07 -23.79
CA TRP A 21 2.81 -9.38 -22.67
C TRP A 21 1.77 -8.79 -21.70
N TRP A 22 0.72 -8.16 -22.22
CA TRP A 22 -0.40 -7.64 -21.42
C TRP A 22 -1.15 -8.76 -20.66
N ILE A 23 -1.37 -9.92 -21.29
CA ILE A 23 -1.98 -11.09 -20.62
C ILE A 23 -1.08 -11.63 -19.51
N ALA A 24 0.24 -11.68 -19.73
CA ALA A 24 1.19 -12.16 -18.73
C ALA A 24 1.23 -11.25 -17.50
N ASP A 25 1.26 -9.93 -17.71
CA ASP A 25 1.19 -8.91 -16.66
C ASP A 25 -0.11 -9.03 -15.85
N TRP A 26 -1.25 -9.18 -16.54
CA TRP A 26 -2.56 -9.35 -15.91
C TRP A 26 -2.73 -10.68 -15.14
N HIS A 27 -2.02 -11.74 -15.55
CA HIS A 27 -2.02 -13.02 -14.85
C HIS A 27 -1.09 -13.04 -13.64
N LEU A 28 0.03 -12.33 -13.69
CA LEU A 28 0.92 -12.15 -12.54
C LEU A 28 0.20 -11.39 -11.41
N ASP A 29 -0.55 -10.33 -11.75
CA ASP A 29 -1.33 -9.55 -10.78
C ASP A 29 -2.49 -10.32 -10.13
N ARG A 30 -2.91 -11.46 -10.71
CA ARG A 30 -3.99 -12.30 -10.16
C ARG A 30 -3.55 -13.43 -9.24
N GLN A 31 -2.26 -13.75 -9.18
CA GLN A 31 -1.78 -14.80 -8.28
C GLN A 31 -1.63 -14.33 -6.82
N ASP A 32 -1.60 -13.02 -6.57
CA ASP A 32 -1.50 -12.45 -5.22
C ASP A 32 -2.85 -12.39 -4.47
N GLY A 33 -3.95 -12.81 -5.10
CA GLY A 33 -5.31 -12.78 -4.53
C GLY A 33 -5.76 -14.04 -3.78
N ARG A 34 -4.91 -15.07 -3.68
CA ARG A 34 -5.21 -16.32 -2.95
C ARG A 34 -4.05 -16.73 -2.05
N GLU A 35 -3.70 -15.90 -1.08
CA GLU A 35 -3.11 -16.45 0.15
C GLU A 35 -4.23 -17.00 1.03
N VAL A 36 -4.42 -18.29 0.81
CA VAL A 36 -5.03 -19.27 1.70
C VAL A 36 -4.53 -19.04 3.12
N LEU A 37 -5.46 -19.02 4.08
CA LEU A 37 -5.20 -19.43 5.45
C LEU A 37 -4.56 -20.83 5.45
N SER A 38 -3.25 -20.91 5.28
CA SER A 38 -2.50 -22.16 5.40
C SER A 38 -1.29 -21.95 6.28
N ASP A 39 -1.43 -22.49 7.49
CA ASP A 39 -0.39 -23.09 8.31
C ASP A 39 0.78 -22.24 8.82
N LEU A 40 0.73 -22.07 10.14
CA LEU A 40 1.72 -21.57 11.09
C LEU A 40 3.06 -22.36 11.13
N THR A 41 3.45 -23.09 10.08
CA THR A 41 4.65 -23.96 10.12
C THR A 41 5.49 -24.02 8.83
N THR A 42 5.26 -23.19 7.81
CA THR A 42 6.09 -23.17 6.58
C THR A 42 7.14 -22.03 6.63
N PRO A 43 8.36 -22.22 6.07
CA PRO A 43 9.53 -21.40 6.39
C PRO A 43 9.31 -19.94 6.04
N LYS A 44 9.65 -19.04 6.98
CA LYS A 44 9.68 -17.58 6.81
C LYS A 44 10.17 -17.22 5.41
N ASP A 45 9.25 -16.81 4.55
CA ASP A 45 9.54 -16.25 3.24
C ASP A 45 10.65 -15.18 3.39
N PRO A 46 11.83 -15.39 2.78
CA PRO A 46 12.92 -14.43 2.88
C PRO A 46 12.54 -13.08 2.26
N VAL A 47 11.64 -13.07 1.27
CA VAL A 47 11.17 -11.85 0.61
C VAL A 47 10.30 -11.03 1.56
N GLY A 48 9.29 -11.66 2.18
CA GLY A 48 8.45 -11.02 3.20
C GLY A 48 9.24 -10.50 4.41
N ARG A 49 10.32 -11.19 4.81
CA ARG A 49 11.21 -10.71 5.89
C ARG A 49 11.99 -9.46 5.48
N GLN A 50 12.61 -9.46 4.30
CA GLN A 50 13.37 -8.31 3.80
C GLN A 50 12.46 -7.09 3.61
N LEU A 51 11.25 -7.29 3.09
CA LEU A 51 10.27 -6.21 2.95
C LEU A 51 9.92 -5.60 4.31
N LYS A 52 9.61 -6.45 5.30
CA LYS A 52 9.34 -5.99 6.66
C LYS A 52 10.51 -5.22 7.27
N GLU A 53 11.74 -5.72 7.11
CA GLU A 53 12.94 -5.04 7.61
C GLU A 53 13.15 -3.67 6.96
N ARG A 54 12.89 -3.53 5.65
CA ARG A 54 12.98 -2.25 4.94
C ARG A 54 11.91 -1.26 5.40
N LEU A 55 10.67 -1.71 5.57
CA LEU A 55 9.57 -0.88 6.08
C LEU A 55 9.84 -0.42 7.51
N ASP A 56 10.26 -1.34 8.38
CA ASP A 56 10.61 -1.02 9.76
C ASP A 56 11.82 -0.06 9.80
N ALA A 57 12.81 -0.23 8.92
CA ALA A 57 13.94 0.67 8.82
C ALA A 57 13.54 2.07 8.36
N GLY A 58 12.67 2.18 7.34
CA GLY A 58 12.12 3.45 6.85
C GLY A 58 11.31 4.18 7.91
N ALA A 59 10.39 3.47 8.58
CA ALA A 59 9.60 4.03 9.67
C ALA A 59 10.48 4.44 10.88
N ARG A 60 11.48 3.64 11.26
CA ARG A 60 12.45 4.01 12.31
C ARG A 60 13.33 5.19 11.91
N ALA A 61 13.76 5.27 10.66
CA ALA A 61 14.53 6.41 10.16
C ALA A 61 13.69 7.68 10.25
N TRP A 62 12.42 7.61 9.88
CA TRP A 62 11.46 8.71 9.99
C TRP A 62 11.19 9.12 11.46
N ILE A 63 10.96 8.17 12.37
CA ILE A 63 10.77 8.46 13.81
C ILE A 63 12.01 9.17 14.36
N ARG A 64 13.21 8.73 13.98
CA ARG A 64 14.48 9.35 14.42
C ARG A 64 14.69 10.75 13.86
N SER A 65 14.33 11.00 12.60
CA SER A 65 14.51 12.31 11.96
C SER A 65 13.45 13.34 12.38
N SER A 66 12.28 12.86 12.80
CA SER A 66 11.20 13.69 13.36
C SER A 66 11.55 14.12 14.79
N LEU A 67 12.44 15.12 14.90
CA LEU A 67 13.06 15.69 16.11
C LEU A 67 12.13 16.04 17.30
N LEU A 68 10.81 15.91 17.15
CA LEU A 68 9.80 16.25 18.14
C LEU A 68 9.29 15.05 18.97
N GLU A 69 9.56 13.81 18.56
CA GLU A 69 8.96 12.61 19.16
C GLU A 69 10.03 11.67 19.76
N ARG A 70 10.95 12.24 20.56
CA ARG A 70 12.13 11.53 21.14
C ARG A 70 11.79 10.31 22.01
N ASP A 71 10.52 10.12 22.35
CA ASP A 71 10.03 9.02 23.16
C ASP A 71 9.19 8.02 22.38
N MET A 72 9.24 8.01 21.05
CA MET A 72 8.46 7.05 20.25
C MET A 72 9.28 5.83 19.82
N GLU A 73 8.65 4.66 19.91
CA GLU A 73 9.21 3.37 19.53
C GLU A 73 8.29 2.66 18.55
N LEU A 74 8.80 2.34 17.36
CA LEU A 74 8.09 1.49 16.42
C LEU A 74 7.95 0.08 16.99
N ILE A 75 6.70 -0.36 17.17
CA ILE A 75 6.38 -1.74 17.56
C ILE A 75 6.34 -2.64 16.33
N GLY A 76 5.83 -2.12 15.22
CA GLY A 76 5.90 -2.78 13.92
C GLY A 76 5.00 -2.13 12.88
N CYS A 77 5.33 -2.39 11.62
CA CYS A 77 4.51 -2.05 10.46
C CYS A 77 3.62 -3.23 10.04
N TYR A 78 2.43 -2.90 9.55
CA TYR A 78 1.55 -3.86 8.88
C TYR A 78 1.99 -4.04 7.42
N PRO A 79 1.56 -5.12 6.73
CA PRO A 79 1.81 -5.26 5.31
C PRO A 79 1.35 -4.01 4.53
N PRO A 80 2.12 -3.55 3.54
CA PRO A 80 1.73 -2.43 2.72
C PRO A 80 0.47 -2.80 1.94
N ARG A 81 -0.44 -1.84 1.81
CA ARG A 81 -1.69 -1.96 1.07
C ARG A 81 -1.76 -0.82 0.08
N MET A 82 -2.35 -1.10 -1.07
CA MET A 82 -2.62 -0.08 -2.06
C MET A 82 -4.05 0.42 -1.85
N LEU A 83 -4.21 1.73 -1.67
CA LEU A 83 -5.54 2.35 -1.69
C LEU A 83 -5.74 2.93 -3.09
N TRP A 84 -6.46 2.17 -3.93
CA TRP A 84 -6.60 2.40 -5.37
C TRP A 84 -5.25 2.74 -6.05
N ASP A 85 -5.29 3.21 -7.29
CA ASP A 85 -4.14 3.13 -8.21
C ASP A 85 -3.04 4.19 -7.95
N ARG A 86 -2.99 4.81 -6.76
CA ARG A 86 -2.18 6.03 -6.54
C ARG A 86 -1.31 6.07 -5.30
N ALA A 87 -1.56 5.23 -4.29
CA ALA A 87 -0.77 5.28 -3.08
C ALA A 87 -0.68 3.93 -2.37
N THR A 88 0.54 3.46 -2.21
CA THR A 88 0.87 2.39 -1.27
C THR A 88 1.04 2.99 0.11
N PHE A 89 0.31 2.45 1.08
CA PHE A 89 0.37 2.87 2.47
C PHE A 89 0.62 1.67 3.38
N THR A 90 1.28 1.89 4.50
CA THR A 90 1.37 0.93 5.59
C THR A 90 0.87 1.60 6.88
N CYS A 91 0.28 0.80 7.75
CA CYS A 91 0.00 1.24 9.11
C CYS A 91 1.17 0.87 10.01
N ALA A 92 1.44 1.67 11.02
CA ALA A 92 2.42 1.36 12.03
C ALA A 92 1.85 1.58 13.43
N ASN A 93 2.15 0.64 14.32
CA ASN A 93 1.92 0.83 15.74
C ASN A 93 3.19 1.44 16.34
N VAL A 94 3.03 2.60 16.96
CA VAL A 94 4.10 3.33 17.63
C VAL A 94 3.74 3.48 19.09
N ARG A 95 4.69 3.13 19.97
CA ARG A 95 4.54 3.22 21.41
C ARG A 95 5.26 4.45 21.92
N GLU A 96 4.58 5.25 22.73
CA GLU A 96 5.21 6.33 23.48
C GLU A 96 5.84 5.79 24.78
N ARG A 97 7.15 5.99 24.95
CA ARG A 97 7.99 5.55 26.07
C ARG A 97 7.87 6.42 27.32
N ARG A 98 7.26 7.60 27.23
CA ARG A 98 7.22 8.63 28.30
C ARG A 98 6.52 8.20 29.59
N ASN A 99 5.68 7.16 29.57
CA ASN A 99 4.99 6.66 30.75
C ASN A 99 4.97 5.13 30.74
N GLN A 100 5.92 4.50 31.44
CA GLN A 100 5.98 3.03 31.60
C GLN A 100 4.67 2.44 32.18
N ALA A 101 3.90 3.24 32.93
CA ALA A 101 2.63 2.81 33.53
C ALA A 101 1.42 2.88 32.57
N ALA A 102 1.53 3.61 31.44
CA ALA A 102 0.44 3.76 30.46
C ALA A 102 1.02 4.06 29.07
N ALA A 103 1.83 3.14 28.55
CA ALA A 103 2.38 3.27 27.22
C ALA A 103 1.23 3.35 26.20
N ARG A 104 0.99 4.55 25.67
CA ARG A 104 -0.05 4.76 24.66
C ARG A 104 0.44 4.19 23.33
N LEU A 105 -0.33 3.26 22.79
CA LEU A 105 -0.16 2.80 21.41
C LEU A 105 -0.85 3.81 20.49
N ALA A 106 -0.05 4.59 19.78
CA ALA A 106 -0.51 5.41 18.68
C ALA A 106 -0.46 4.59 17.38
N LYS A 107 -1.41 4.85 16.49
CA LYS A 107 -1.41 4.31 15.13
C LYS A 107 -1.08 5.43 14.17
N PHE A 108 -0.16 5.17 13.26
CA PHE A 108 0.16 6.09 12.16
C PHE A 108 -0.04 5.39 10.82
N VAL A 109 -0.44 6.18 9.82
CA VAL A 109 -0.48 5.74 8.43
C VAL A 109 0.69 6.37 7.71
N PHE A 110 1.56 5.54 7.15
CA PHE A 110 2.70 5.96 6.34
C PHE A 110 2.41 5.71 4.87
N ILE A 111 2.56 6.74 4.05
CA ILE A 111 2.67 6.56 2.59
C ILE A 111 4.09 6.12 2.30
N VAL A 112 4.24 5.02 1.59
CA VAL A 112 5.53 4.44 1.26
C VAL A 112 5.76 4.46 -0.24
N SER A 113 6.98 4.79 -0.63
CA SER A 113 7.41 4.66 -2.01
C SER A 113 7.51 3.18 -2.39
N PRO A 114 6.91 2.73 -3.50
CA PRO A 114 7.03 1.33 -3.92
C PRO A 114 8.44 0.95 -4.40
N GLU A 115 9.26 1.94 -4.79
CA GLU A 115 10.61 1.69 -5.33
C GLU A 115 11.62 1.34 -4.23
N ASP A 116 11.62 2.13 -3.16
CA ASP A 116 12.63 2.03 -2.10
C ASP A 116 12.06 1.73 -0.71
N TRP A 117 10.73 1.75 -0.56
CA TRP A 117 9.99 1.58 0.69
C TRP A 117 10.27 2.67 1.73
N SER A 118 10.76 3.83 1.27
CA SER A 118 10.91 5.01 2.11
C SER A 118 9.54 5.58 2.50
N VAL A 119 9.46 6.12 3.71
CA VAL A 119 8.26 6.84 4.18
C VAL A 119 8.26 8.24 3.56
N ILE A 120 7.25 8.51 2.74
CA ILE A 120 7.07 9.80 2.05
C ILE A 120 6.26 10.76 2.94
N PHE A 121 5.15 10.28 3.48
CA PHE A 121 4.24 11.07 4.31
C PHE A 121 3.76 10.26 5.52
N LYS A 122 3.43 10.98 6.61
CA LYS A 122 2.70 10.44 7.76
C LYS A 122 1.33 11.10 7.88
N TYR A 123 0.38 10.34 8.41
CA TYR A 123 -0.93 10.84 8.79
C TYR A 123 -1.36 10.19 10.10
N ASP A 124 -2.09 10.97 10.91
CA ASP A 124 -3.05 10.35 11.83
C ASP A 124 -4.10 9.58 11.00
N PRO A 125 -4.61 8.43 11.46
CA PRO A 125 -5.63 7.69 10.72
C PRO A 125 -6.87 8.52 10.34
N ARG A 126 -7.29 9.48 11.17
CA ARG A 126 -8.43 10.37 10.86
C ARG A 126 -8.06 11.39 9.79
N GLU A 127 -6.88 11.99 9.90
CA GLU A 127 -6.35 12.93 8.90
C GLU A 127 -6.22 12.24 7.53
N PHE A 128 -5.73 11.00 7.53
CA PHE A 128 -5.66 10.18 6.32
C PHE A 128 -7.03 10.01 5.68
N VAL A 129 -8.03 9.58 6.45
CA VAL A 129 -9.40 9.39 5.96
C VAL A 129 -9.98 10.69 5.41
N GLN A 130 -9.80 11.82 6.12
CA GLN A 130 -10.31 13.12 5.67
C GLN A 130 -9.66 13.54 4.34
N LYS A 131 -8.35 13.35 4.19
CA LYS A 131 -7.66 13.62 2.93
C LYS A 131 -8.19 12.76 1.79
N ARG A 132 -8.46 11.48 2.05
CA ARG A 132 -9.03 10.54 1.08
C ARG A 132 -10.47 10.88 0.69
N LYS A 133 -11.30 11.34 1.63
CA LYS A 133 -12.65 11.88 1.32
C LYS A 133 -12.56 13.05 0.34
N MET A 134 -11.64 13.99 0.56
CA MET A 134 -11.45 15.14 -0.34
C MET A 134 -10.98 14.71 -1.74
N GLU A 135 -10.08 13.71 -1.81
CA GLU A 135 -9.65 13.16 -3.10
C GLU A 135 -10.82 12.53 -3.85
N ILE A 136 -11.66 11.74 -3.18
CA ILE A 136 -12.86 11.13 -3.76
C ILE A 136 -13.83 12.21 -4.29
N ALA A 137 -14.05 13.28 -3.52
CA ALA A 137 -14.92 14.39 -3.95
C ALA A 137 -14.44 15.06 -5.26
N ASN A 138 -13.14 14.98 -5.55
CA ASN A 138 -12.53 15.53 -6.76
C ASN A 138 -12.45 14.51 -7.92
N MET A 139 -12.94 13.28 -7.74
CA MET A 139 -12.99 12.25 -8.79
C MET A 139 -14.29 12.33 -9.61
N SER A 140 -14.32 11.60 -10.73
CA SER A 140 -15.54 11.46 -11.55
C SER A 140 -16.65 10.77 -10.76
N ALA A 141 -17.91 11.19 -11.02
CA ALA A 141 -19.09 10.66 -10.33
C ALA A 141 -19.26 9.14 -10.46
N GLU A 142 -18.72 8.54 -11.52
CA GLU A 142 -18.72 7.09 -11.74
C GLU A 142 -17.81 6.35 -10.73
N LEU A 143 -16.68 6.94 -10.36
CA LEU A 143 -15.68 6.30 -9.49
C LEU A 143 -15.96 6.52 -8.00
N GLN A 144 -16.66 7.59 -7.65
CA GLN A 144 -16.93 7.98 -6.26
C GLN A 144 -17.59 6.86 -5.42
N PRO A 145 -18.63 6.14 -5.88
CA PRO A 145 -19.28 5.11 -5.07
C PRO A 145 -18.32 3.97 -4.70
N ARG A 146 -17.50 3.53 -5.66
CA ARG A 146 -16.52 2.46 -5.47
C ARG A 146 -15.49 2.84 -4.40
N TYR A 147 -14.82 3.97 -4.57
CA TYR A 147 -13.76 4.38 -3.64
C TYR A 147 -14.29 4.82 -2.27
N THR A 148 -15.54 5.30 -2.20
CA THR A 148 -16.23 5.54 -0.92
C THR A 148 -16.44 4.24 -0.16
N ALA A 149 -16.86 3.17 -0.84
CA ALA A 149 -17.03 1.86 -0.22
C ALA A 149 -15.69 1.28 0.29
N ASP A 150 -14.62 1.39 -0.51
CA ASP A 150 -13.29 0.94 -0.10
C ASP A 150 -12.77 1.71 1.13
N LEU A 151 -12.94 3.04 1.15
CA LEU A 151 -12.52 3.86 2.29
C LEU A 151 -13.37 3.59 3.53
N ARG A 152 -14.68 3.31 3.38
CA ARG A 152 -15.57 2.93 4.48
C ARG A 152 -15.14 1.61 5.11
N LYS A 153 -14.84 0.60 4.29
CA LYS A 153 -14.30 -0.68 4.78
C LYS A 153 -12.99 -0.49 5.56
N LEU A 154 -12.10 0.38 5.08
CA LEU A 154 -10.87 0.71 5.81
C LEU A 154 -11.14 1.36 7.17
N CYS A 155 -12.14 2.26 7.24
CA CYS A 155 -12.55 2.88 8.50
C CYS A 155 -13.10 1.84 9.49
N GLU A 156 -13.92 0.89 9.02
CA GLU A 156 -14.44 -0.21 9.83
C GLU A 156 -13.30 -1.07 10.42
N GLU A 157 -12.32 -1.45 9.59
CA GLU A 157 -11.14 -2.21 10.02
C GLU A 157 -10.33 -1.44 11.09
N TRP A 158 -10.27 -0.12 10.99
CA TRP A 158 -9.56 0.75 11.93
C TRP A 158 -10.41 1.19 13.12
N LYS A 159 -11.69 0.83 13.16
CA LYS A 159 -12.67 1.29 14.15
C LYS A 159 -12.76 2.82 14.20
N LEU A 160 -12.74 3.45 13.03
CA LEU A 160 -12.94 4.88 12.84
C LEU A 160 -14.37 5.13 12.37
N ASP A 161 -14.92 6.27 12.79
CA ASP A 161 -16.20 6.74 12.29
C ASP A 161 -16.00 7.41 10.92
N PHE A 162 -16.57 6.80 9.88
CA PHE A 162 -16.48 7.32 8.53
C PHE A 162 -17.22 8.64 8.37
N ASP A 163 -18.26 8.94 9.16
CA ASP A 163 -19.06 10.17 8.98
C ASP A 163 -18.58 11.32 9.88
N SER A 164 -17.52 11.10 10.66
CA SER A 164 -16.84 12.13 11.47
C SER A 164 -15.96 13.10 10.69
#